data_AF-A0A9P7C071-F1
#
_entry.id   AF-A0A9P7C071-F1
#
_cell.length_a   1.000
_cell.length_b   1.000
_cell.length_c   1.000
_cell.angle_alpha   90.00
_cell.angle_beta   90.00
_cell.angle_gamma   90.00
#
_symmetry.space_group_name_H-M   'P 1'
#
loop_
_entity.id
_entity.type
_entity.pdbx_description
1 polymer ?
#
loop_
_entity_poly.entity_id
_entity_poly.type
_entity_poly.pdbx_seq_one_letter_code
_entity_poly.pdbx_strand_id
1 'polypeptide(L)'
;MSPSRHILLGDFNYTYATHLSKRSRRPQAPAAWLNYIASHFVDGVTPPGHSSQPTFLRGTQQSCIDYIFLSKDLVCWERLMASSA
;
A
#
# COMPACT_ATOMS: atom_id res chain seq x y z
N MET A 1 10.65 16.38 -15.21
CA MET A 1 11.19 15.41 -14.22
C MET A 1 10.82 14.03 -14.70
N SER A 2 11.82 13.15 -14.90
CA SER A 2 11.56 11.77 -15.31
C SER A 2 10.89 11.00 -14.17
N PRO A 3 9.82 10.21 -14.41
CA PRO A 3 9.28 9.31 -13.41
C PRO A 3 10.37 8.32 -12.99
N SER A 4 10.62 8.20 -11.68
CA SER A 4 11.54 7.20 -11.15
C SER A 4 10.72 5.98 -10.78
N ARG A 5 10.84 4.89 -11.52
CA ARG A 5 10.22 3.60 -11.17
C ARG A 5 10.91 3.04 -9.93
N HIS A 6 10.17 2.77 -8.87
CA HIS A 6 10.75 2.24 -7.64
C HIS A 6 9.75 1.43 -6.82
N ILE A 7 10.30 0.61 -5.92
CA ILE A 7 9.58 -0.24 -4.98
C ILE A 7 9.96 0.22 -3.58
N LEU A 8 8.95 0.39 -2.72
CA LEU A 8 9.13 0.65 -1.30
C LEU A 8 8.60 -0.56 -0.53
N LEU A 9 9.45 -1.23 0.25
CA LEU A 9 9.08 -2.44 0.99
C LEU A 9 9.69 -2.49 2.39
N GLY A 10 9.02 -3.19 3.29
CA GLY A 10 9.50 -3.45 4.65
C GLY A 10 8.37 -3.55 5.68
N ASP A 11 8.76 -3.50 6.96
CA ASP A 11 7.85 -3.37 8.10
C ASP A 11 7.59 -1.88 8.37
N PHE A 12 6.34 -1.47 8.18
CA PHE A 12 5.91 -0.09 8.33
C PHE A 12 5.42 0.24 9.74
N ASN A 13 5.26 -0.76 10.62
CA ASN A 13 4.76 -0.63 11.99
C ASN A 13 3.36 0.03 12.11
N TYR A 14 2.58 0.08 11.03
CA TYR A 14 1.17 0.50 11.04
C TYR A 14 0.36 -0.27 10.01
N THR A 15 -0.94 -0.43 10.25
CA THR A 15 -1.85 -0.99 9.24
C THR A 15 -2.30 0.11 8.28
N TYR A 16 -1.85 0.01 7.03
CA TYR A 16 -2.34 0.77 5.90
C TYR A 16 -3.71 0.24 5.50
N ALA A 17 -4.76 1.02 5.71
CA ALA A 17 -6.08 0.67 5.24
C ALA A 17 -6.76 1.90 4.69
N THR A 18 -6.95 1.90 3.37
CA THR A 18 -7.76 2.90 2.65
C THR A 18 -9.24 2.88 3.09
N HIS A 19 -9.69 1.78 3.70
CA HIS A 19 -11.07 1.56 4.14
C HIS A 19 -11.29 1.62 5.66
N LEU A 20 -10.24 1.80 6.47
CA LEU A 20 -10.46 1.94 7.91
C LEU A 20 -11.14 3.28 8.17
N SER A 21 -12.35 3.20 8.73
CA SER A 21 -13.06 4.38 9.23
C SER A 21 -12.12 5.21 10.13
N LYS A 22 -12.28 6.55 10.09
CA LYS A 22 -11.60 7.51 10.99
C LYS A 22 -11.73 7.17 12.49
N ARG A 23 -12.54 6.17 12.84
CA ARG A 23 -12.84 5.68 14.19
C ARG A 23 -11.89 4.58 14.69
N SER A 24 -10.95 4.12 13.86
CA SER A 24 -9.90 3.17 14.27
C SER A 24 -9.02 3.79 15.36
N ARG A 25 -8.97 3.16 16.55
CA ARG A 25 -8.03 3.51 17.62
C ARG A 25 -6.60 3.01 17.38
N ARG A 26 -6.32 2.40 16.22
CA ARG A 26 -4.99 1.84 15.94
C ARG A 26 -4.00 2.96 15.62
N PRO A 27 -2.71 2.79 15.95
CA PRO A 27 -1.66 3.70 15.50
C PRO A 27 -1.77 3.90 13.98
N GLN A 28 -1.68 5.15 13.56
CA GLN A 28 -1.61 5.54 12.16
C GLN A 28 -0.32 6.33 11.97
N ALA A 29 0.33 6.15 10.82
CA ALA A 29 1.41 7.02 10.43
C ALA A 29 0.90 8.46 10.21
N PRO A 30 1.79 9.47 10.18
CA PRO A 30 1.41 10.85 9.93
C PRO A 30 0.59 11.00 8.64
N ALA A 31 -0.43 11.87 8.65
CA ALA A 31 -1.32 12.06 7.50
C ALA A 31 -0.58 12.44 6.21
N ALA A 32 0.48 13.25 6.30
CA ALA A 32 1.32 13.61 5.16
C ALA A 32 1.98 12.39 4.50
N TRP A 33 2.45 11.43 5.32
CA TRP A 33 3.02 10.17 4.85
C TRP A 33 1.96 9.29 4.17
N LEU A 34 0.79 9.13 4.80
CA LEU A 34 -0.30 8.36 4.22
C LEU A 34 -0.77 8.95 2.88
N ASN A 35 -0.87 10.28 2.79
CA ASN A 35 -1.19 10.98 1.55
C ASN A 35 -0.12 10.78 0.48
N TYR A 36 1.17 10.80 0.86
CA TYR A 36 2.27 10.54 -0.05
C TYR A 36 2.20 9.13 -0.64
N ILE A 37 2.02 8.11 0.20
CA ILE A 37 1.85 6.71 -0.22
C ILE A 37 0.65 6.57 -1.16
N ALA A 38 -0.53 7.06 -0.76
CA ALA A 38 -1.75 6.96 -1.56
C ALA A 38 -1.65 7.70 -2.91
N SER A 39 -0.89 8.79 -2.98
CA SER A 39 -0.75 9.59 -4.20
C SER A 39 0.22 8.96 -5.19
N HIS A 40 1.30 8.33 -4.72
CA HIS A 40 2.42 7.90 -5.58
C HIS A 40 2.52 6.38 -5.77
N PHE A 41 1.91 5.58 -4.91
CA PHE A 41 2.09 4.14 -4.90
C PHE A 41 0.77 3.37 -4.98
N VAL A 42 0.89 2.09 -5.31
CA VAL A 42 -0.15 1.07 -5.19
C VAL A 42 0.37 -0.08 -4.33
N ASP A 43 -0.53 -0.67 -3.52
CA ASP A 43 -0.24 -1.89 -2.78
C ASP A 43 -0.04 -3.03 -3.80
N GLY A 44 1.15 -3.61 -3.82
CA GLY A 44 1.52 -4.70 -4.72
C GLY A 44 1.22 -6.10 -4.14
N VAL A 45 0.77 -6.20 -2.89
CA VAL A 45 0.47 -7.47 -2.22
C VAL A 45 -1.03 -7.71 -2.18
N THR A 46 -1.81 -6.69 -1.77
CA THR A 46 -3.26 -6.83 -1.64
C THR A 46 -3.95 -6.55 -2.99
N PRO A 47 -4.67 -7.52 -3.58
CA PRO A 47 -5.41 -7.28 -4.81
C PRO A 47 -6.49 -6.19 -4.64
N PRO A 48 -6.82 -5.43 -5.70
CA PRO A 48 -7.92 -4.48 -5.64
C PRO A 48 -9.23 -5.13 -5.16
N GLY A 49 -9.96 -4.42 -4.28
CA GLY A 49 -11.22 -4.89 -3.71
C GLY A 49 -11.09 -5.95 -2.59
N HIS A 50 -9.88 -6.40 -2.27
CA HIS A 50 -9.63 -7.36 -1.19
C HIS A 50 -9.11 -6.66 0.06
N SER A 51 -9.26 -7.33 1.21
CA SER A 51 -8.65 -6.89 2.47
C SER A 51 -7.25 -7.46 2.60
N SER A 52 -6.30 -6.64 3.06
CA SER A 52 -4.93 -7.07 3.34
C SER A 52 -4.92 -8.18 4.39
N GLN A 53 -4.09 -9.20 4.17
CA GLN A 53 -3.93 -10.31 5.12
C GLN A 53 -2.94 -9.94 6.23
N PRO A 54 -3.09 -10.49 7.44
CA PRO A 54 -2.14 -10.24 8.52
C PRO A 54 -0.73 -10.73 8.17
N THR A 55 0.27 -9.93 8.55
CA THR A 55 1.70 -10.25 8.41
C THR A 55 2.40 -10.33 9.75
N PHE A 56 1.78 -9.75 10.80
CA PHE A 56 2.24 -9.80 12.18
C PHE A 56 1.16 -10.41 13.10
N LEU A 57 1.60 -11.31 13.99
CA LEU A 57 0.77 -12.00 14.97
C LEU A 57 1.41 -11.93 16.36
N ARG A 58 0.62 -11.52 17.37
CA ARG A 58 1.02 -11.57 18.78
C ARG A 58 -0.15 -12.02 19.64
N GLY A 59 -0.10 -13.28 20.08
CA GLY A 59 -1.23 -13.90 20.80
C GLY A 59 -2.46 -13.94 19.90
N THR A 60 -3.57 -13.35 20.35
CA THR A 60 -4.82 -13.25 19.57
C THR A 60 -4.89 -11.99 18.70
N GLN A 61 -3.87 -11.13 18.73
CA GLN A 61 -3.84 -9.89 17.94
C GLN A 61 -3.16 -10.13 16.60
N GLN A 62 -3.76 -9.57 15.55
CA GLN A 62 -3.28 -9.69 14.17
C GLN A 62 -3.31 -8.34 13.45
N SER A 63 -2.28 -8.07 12.67
CA SER A 63 -2.16 -6.86 11.86
C SER A 63 -1.39 -7.14 10.57
N CYS A 64 -1.76 -6.43 9.51
CA CYS A 64 -0.92 -6.26 8.34
C CYS A 64 -0.05 -5.03 8.59
N ILE A 65 1.27 -5.20 8.59
CA ILE A 65 2.26 -4.11 8.77
C ILE A 65 3.43 -4.20 7.78
N ASP A 66 3.56 -5.33 7.08
CA ASP A 66 4.57 -5.53 6.05
C ASP A 66 3.95 -5.27 4.69
N TYR A 67 4.56 -4.38 3.92
CA TYR A 67 4.03 -3.95 2.62
C TYR A 67 5.10 -4.00 1.53
N ILE A 68 4.63 -4.20 0.30
CA ILE A 68 5.39 -3.95 -0.93
C ILE A 68 4.56 -2.94 -1.73
N PHE A 69 5.03 -1.70 -1.79
CA PHE A 69 4.43 -0.63 -2.55
C PHE A 69 5.16 -0.44 -3.88
N LEU A 70 4.41 -0.41 -4.97
CA LEU A 70 4.92 -0.16 -6.31
C LEU A 70 4.59 1.27 -6.71
N SER A 71 5.55 2.01 -7.27
CA SER A 71 5.26 3.35 -7.78
C SER A 71 4.24 3.27 -8.93
N LYS A 72 3.29 4.22 -9.01
CA LYS A 72 2.18 4.14 -9.99
C LYS A 72 2.68 4.15 -11.44
N ASP A 73 3.77 4.86 -11.72
CA ASP A 73 4.44 4.89 -13.01
C ASP A 73 5.12 3.55 -13.39
N LEU A 74 5.39 2.67 -12.42
CA LEU A 74 5.82 1.29 -12.66
C LEU A 74 4.65 0.43 -13.15
N VAL A 75 3.44 0.61 -12.59
CA VAL A 75 2.26 -0.21 -12.89
C VAL A 75 1.46 0.30 -14.10
N CYS A 76 1.48 1.61 -14.39
CA CYS A 76 0.80 2.19 -15.54
C CYS A 76 1.31 1.68 -16.90
N TRP A 77 2.48 1.03 -16.96
CA TRP A 77 3.04 0.47 -18.20
C TRP A 77 2.22 -0.69 -18.78
N GLU A 78 1.65 -1.57 -17.94
CA GLU A 78 0.87 -2.72 -18.42
C GLU A 78 -0.40 -2.29 -19.16
N ARG A 79 -1.05 -1.19 -18.74
CA ARG A 79 -2.24 -0.65 -19.41
C ARG A 79 -1.95 -0.07 -20.80
N LEU A 80 -0.73 0.43 -21.04
CA LEU A 80 -0.33 1.00 -22.34
C LEU A 80 0.02 -0.10 -23.35
N MET A 81 0.57 -1.23 -22.90
CA MET A 81 0.87 -2.36 -23.78
C MET A 81 -0.37 -3.23 -24.07
N ALA A 82 -1.33 -3.33 -23.14
CA ALA A 82 -2.58 -4.05 -23.35
C ALA A 82 -3.59 -3.34 -24.27
N SER A 83 -3.47 -2.03 -24.48
CA SER A 83 -4.26 -1.28 -25.47
C SER A 83 -3.63 -1.23 -26.88
N SER A 84 -2.50 -1.92 -27.06
CA SER A 84 -1.71 -1.94 -28.29
C SER A 84 -1.73 -3.29 -29.01
N ALA A 85 -2.59 -4.22 -28.57
CA ALA A 85 -2.76 -5.57 -29.11
C ALA A 85 -4.13 -5.77 -29.74
#